data_AF-A0A3A8L478-F1
#
_entry.id   AF-A0A3A8L478-F1
#
_cell.length_a   1.000
_cell.length_b   1.000
_cell.length_c   1.000
_cell.angle_alpha   90.00
_cell.angle_beta   90.00
_cell.angle_gamma   90.00
#
_symmetry.space_group_name_H-M   'P 1'
#
loop_
_entity.id
_entity.type
_entity.pdbx_description
1 polymer ?
#
loop_
_entity_poly.entity_id
_entity_poly.type
_entity_poly.pdbx_seq_one_letter_code
_entity_poly.pdbx_strand_id
1 'polypeptide(L)'
;MKNTNLTEGVEQWTAVHGIDLTEDVSETVAGYPHKVYKDAAGKALVETYSLTGMGHGTPIDPAFNFPGTTVACGTAGAYVLDTDICSTWYVAKFFGLDNTDSVAPTVSLTAPGNGSTVSGAVQVTATAADNVGVSRVEFFIDNALAGTDPAAPYAFTWNSATAANGIHALVARAYDAAGNTATSSTVTVTVTGGTSDTTAPTVSFTAPTAGATVSGAVTLAANATDDRGVTKVEFLVDGAVVGQGAAAAQAGRFELSWDTTAYATGTHTLQARAYDAAGNSAASASVLVTVARTSASFTEGFSANGPDNAGWSLTAWALDASDQTGSTGSKSILGAATAAFNTVTRTASVSVALTANPRLTYWRKLDLSCANTTASAAFRVIVNDGVDTVVDSAVKSGIGTLAEANWTQRADLDLSAFANKNVTLKFVVTVTDTSTNNLSRSKAWVDGIRVGPPSGFADTTPSPR
;
A
#
# COMPACT_ATOMS: atom_id res chain seq x y z
N MET A 1 81.33 34.79 -23.68
CA MET A 1 80.71 34.73 -22.34
C MET A 1 79.44 33.90 -22.44
N LYS A 2 79.44 32.63 -22.01
CA LYS A 2 78.21 31.81 -21.87
C LYS A 2 78.40 30.40 -21.26
N ASN A 3 79.63 29.83 -21.23
CA ASN A 3 79.85 28.53 -20.59
C ASN A 3 79.94 28.59 -19.06
N THR A 4 80.33 29.73 -18.48
CA THR A 4 80.47 29.90 -17.03
C THR A 4 79.15 29.68 -16.29
N ASN A 5 78.02 30.18 -16.82
CA ASN A 5 76.72 30.03 -16.19
C ASN A 5 76.21 28.57 -16.19
N LEU A 6 76.55 27.78 -17.21
CA LEU A 6 76.17 26.37 -17.25
C LEU A 6 76.99 25.58 -16.22
N THR A 7 78.29 25.83 -16.14
CA THR A 7 79.16 25.20 -15.14
C THR A 7 78.72 25.55 -13.71
N GLU A 8 78.45 26.83 -13.42
CA GLU A 8 77.91 27.24 -12.11
C GLU A 8 76.55 26.61 -11.82
N GLY A 9 75.69 26.45 -12.83
CA GLY A 9 74.42 25.77 -12.70
C GLY A 9 74.58 24.30 -12.30
N VAL A 10 75.48 23.57 -12.96
CA VAL A 10 75.79 22.18 -12.59
C VAL A 10 76.31 22.12 -11.15
N GLU A 11 77.24 22.99 -10.77
CA GLU A 11 77.78 23.04 -9.40
C GLU A 11 76.69 23.28 -8.35
N GLN A 12 75.77 24.21 -8.60
CA GLN A 12 74.67 24.51 -7.69
C GLN A 12 73.70 23.33 -7.57
N TRP A 13 73.25 22.76 -8.69
CA TRP A 13 72.24 21.71 -8.67
C TRP A 13 72.79 20.37 -8.16
N THR A 14 74.01 19.99 -8.53
CA THR A 14 74.67 18.80 -7.97
C THR A 14 74.86 18.94 -6.46
N ALA A 15 75.24 20.13 -5.96
CA ALA A 15 75.32 20.41 -4.52
C ALA A 15 73.96 20.32 -3.82
N VAL A 16 72.88 20.84 -4.41
CA VAL A 16 71.51 20.70 -3.89
C VAL A 16 71.10 19.23 -3.78
N HIS A 17 71.49 18.41 -4.76
CA HIS A 17 71.19 16.99 -4.79
C HIS A 17 72.19 16.12 -4.00
N GLY A 18 73.30 16.68 -3.53
CA GLY A 18 74.34 15.95 -2.80
C GLY A 18 75.09 14.92 -3.65
N ILE A 19 75.22 15.16 -4.96
CA ILE A 19 75.96 14.31 -5.91
C ILE A 19 77.26 14.99 -6.36
N ASP A 20 78.21 14.24 -6.92
CA ASP A 20 79.49 14.79 -7.36
C ASP A 20 79.43 15.46 -8.76
N LEU A 21 80.54 16.10 -9.16
CA LEU A 21 80.65 16.87 -10.40
C LEU A 21 81.17 16.05 -11.60
N THR A 22 81.30 14.73 -11.44
CA THR A 22 81.75 13.82 -12.49
C THR A 22 80.55 13.42 -13.33
N GLU A 23 80.62 13.63 -14.64
CA GLU A 23 79.57 13.14 -15.51
C GLU A 23 79.51 11.60 -15.55
N ASP A 24 78.32 11.04 -15.36
CA ASP A 24 78.06 9.60 -15.52
C ASP A 24 77.81 9.23 -16.98
N VAL A 25 77.30 10.18 -17.76
CA VAL A 25 77.08 10.05 -19.20
C VAL A 25 77.67 11.27 -19.89
N SER A 26 78.46 11.05 -20.94
CA SER A 26 78.90 12.11 -21.86
C SER A 26 78.73 11.63 -23.29
N GLU A 27 77.86 12.30 -24.03
CA GLU A 27 77.49 11.92 -25.40
C GLU A 27 77.09 13.16 -26.22
N THR A 28 76.50 12.91 -27.39
CA THR A 28 75.97 13.95 -28.28
C THR A 28 74.50 13.69 -28.56
N VAL A 29 73.65 14.71 -28.41
CA VAL A 29 72.22 14.67 -28.76
C VAL A 29 71.93 15.80 -29.75
N ALA A 30 71.30 15.47 -30.89
CA ALA A 30 71.06 16.42 -31.99
C ALA A 30 72.31 17.20 -32.45
N GLY A 31 73.49 16.57 -32.36
CA GLY A 31 74.76 17.20 -32.71
C GLY A 31 75.42 18.03 -31.61
N TYR A 32 74.79 18.19 -30.45
CA TYR A 32 75.31 18.98 -29.33
C TYR A 32 75.81 18.11 -28.16
N PRO A 33 76.89 18.51 -27.47
CA PRO A 33 77.34 17.83 -26.26
C PRO A 33 76.25 17.76 -25.19
N HIS A 34 76.02 16.56 -24.68
CA HIS A 34 75.07 16.23 -23.63
C HIS A 34 75.79 15.54 -22.47
N LYS A 35 75.52 15.96 -21.23
CA LYS A 35 76.05 15.30 -20.02
C LYS A 35 74.97 15.07 -18.98
N VAL A 36 75.06 13.96 -18.25
CA VAL A 36 74.12 13.57 -17.17
C VAL A 36 74.90 13.21 -15.91
N TYR A 37 74.38 13.64 -14.77
CA TYR A 37 74.89 13.37 -13.42
C TYR A 37 73.82 12.63 -12.62
N LYS A 38 74.18 11.52 -12.00
CA LYS A 38 73.28 10.57 -11.37
C LYS A 38 73.57 10.41 -9.88
N ASP A 39 72.58 9.94 -9.14
CA ASP A 39 72.79 9.48 -7.76
C ASP A 39 73.30 8.04 -7.70
N ALA A 40 73.56 7.56 -6.47
CA ALA A 40 74.00 6.19 -6.22
C ALA A 40 72.98 5.11 -6.63
N ALA A 41 71.71 5.46 -6.82
CA ALA A 41 70.67 4.58 -7.35
C ALA A 41 70.61 4.60 -8.89
N GLY A 42 71.45 5.40 -9.55
CA GLY A 42 71.51 5.55 -10.99
C GLY A 42 70.46 6.49 -11.58
N LYS A 43 69.73 7.24 -10.74
CA LYS A 43 68.73 8.23 -11.19
C LYS A 43 69.44 9.50 -11.64
N ALA A 44 69.14 9.98 -12.85
CA ALA A 44 69.60 11.28 -13.33
C ALA A 44 69.00 12.41 -12.49
N LEU A 45 69.85 13.28 -11.95
CA LEU A 45 69.44 14.43 -11.12
C LEU A 45 69.88 15.77 -11.69
N VAL A 46 70.88 15.80 -12.57
CA VAL A 46 71.27 16.97 -13.36
C VAL A 46 71.58 16.53 -14.78
N GLU A 47 71.11 17.28 -15.78
CA GLU A 47 71.50 17.10 -17.19
C GLU A 47 71.87 18.43 -17.83
N THR A 48 72.71 18.40 -18.85
CA THR A 48 73.14 19.60 -19.58
C THR A 48 73.22 19.37 -21.08
N TYR A 49 72.81 20.39 -21.85
CA TYR A 49 72.97 20.46 -23.30
C TYR A 49 73.81 21.70 -23.64
N SER A 50 74.95 21.52 -24.29
CA SER A 50 75.83 22.61 -24.70
C SER A 50 75.59 23.00 -26.15
N LEU A 51 74.76 24.02 -26.38
CA LEU A 51 74.37 24.45 -27.73
C LEU A 51 75.47 25.33 -28.37
N THR A 52 76.51 24.68 -28.89
CA THR A 52 77.67 25.35 -29.49
C THR A 52 77.28 26.25 -30.66
N GLY A 53 77.77 27.49 -30.65
CA GLY A 53 77.46 28.48 -31.69
C GLY A 53 76.18 29.29 -31.45
N MET A 54 75.41 28.98 -30.39
CA MET A 54 74.15 29.65 -30.11
C MET A 54 74.32 30.93 -29.24
N GLY A 55 73.74 32.04 -29.71
CA GLY A 55 73.57 33.29 -28.95
C GLY A 55 72.53 33.18 -27.81
N HIS A 56 72.18 34.28 -27.15
CA HIS A 56 71.11 34.26 -26.13
C HIS A 56 69.75 34.00 -26.79
N GLY A 57 68.99 33.04 -26.26
CA GLY A 57 67.68 32.67 -26.79
C GLY A 57 67.23 31.30 -26.29
N THR A 58 66.01 30.93 -26.66
CA THR A 58 65.42 29.61 -26.43
C THR A 58 65.65 28.73 -27.65
N PRO A 59 66.27 27.55 -27.50
CA PRO A 59 66.49 26.64 -28.60
C PRO A 59 65.21 25.85 -28.91
N ILE A 60 64.85 25.80 -30.19
CA ILE A 60 63.71 25.02 -30.67
C ILE A 60 64.10 24.18 -31.88
N ASP A 61 63.20 23.27 -32.25
CA ASP A 61 63.20 22.54 -33.51
C ASP A 61 61.78 22.64 -34.11
N PRO A 62 61.53 23.51 -35.11
CA PRO A 62 60.24 23.60 -35.78
C PRO A 62 59.79 22.31 -36.51
N ALA A 63 60.73 21.40 -36.81
CA ALA A 63 60.44 20.11 -37.43
C ALA A 63 60.08 19.03 -36.38
N PHE A 64 60.43 19.24 -35.12
CA PHE A 64 60.04 18.34 -34.02
C PHE A 64 58.56 18.52 -33.66
N ASN A 65 57.78 17.44 -33.73
CA ASN A 65 56.43 17.38 -33.17
C ASN A 65 56.45 16.69 -31.80
N PHE A 66 55.72 17.24 -30.82
CA PHE A 66 55.59 16.59 -29.51
C PHE A 66 55.02 15.17 -29.67
N PRO A 67 55.59 14.15 -29.00
CA PRO A 67 55.16 12.77 -29.14
C PRO A 67 53.64 12.61 -28.98
N GLY A 68 53.02 11.84 -29.89
CA GLY A 68 51.57 11.63 -29.89
C GLY A 68 50.73 12.81 -30.39
N THR A 69 51.34 13.89 -30.91
CA THR A 69 50.63 15.08 -31.40
C THR A 69 51.14 15.53 -32.78
N THR A 70 50.42 16.44 -33.41
CA THR A 70 50.87 17.18 -34.61
C THR A 70 51.39 18.58 -34.27
N VAL A 71 51.64 18.87 -33.00
CA VAL A 71 52.04 20.20 -32.53
C VAL A 71 53.57 20.29 -32.59
N ALA A 72 54.08 21.22 -33.38
CA ALA A 72 55.50 21.50 -33.46
C ALA A 72 56.04 22.13 -32.16
N CYS A 73 57.33 21.96 -31.87
CA CYS A 73 58.00 22.51 -30.69
C CYS A 73 57.93 24.04 -30.59
N GLY A 74 57.73 24.71 -31.72
CA GLY A 74 57.58 26.16 -31.82
C GLY A 74 57.90 26.67 -33.21
N THR A 75 57.89 27.99 -33.37
CA THR A 75 58.28 28.68 -34.61
C THR A 75 59.50 29.54 -34.34
N ALA A 76 60.48 29.52 -35.23
CA ALA A 76 61.69 30.31 -35.10
C ALA A 76 61.38 31.81 -35.16
N GLY A 77 62.12 32.61 -34.39
CA GLY A 77 61.92 34.05 -34.27
C GLY A 77 63.06 34.74 -33.53
N ALA A 78 62.88 36.02 -33.21
CA ALA A 78 63.87 36.75 -32.42
C ALA A 78 64.04 36.09 -31.05
N TYR A 79 65.27 35.69 -30.72
CA TYR A 79 65.62 34.97 -29.48
C TYR A 79 64.93 33.61 -29.29
N VAL A 80 64.31 33.06 -30.35
CA VAL A 80 63.77 31.69 -30.42
C VAL A 80 64.43 31.03 -31.61
N LEU A 81 65.52 30.33 -31.36
CA LEU A 81 66.47 29.94 -32.40
C LEU A 81 66.24 28.50 -32.83
N ASP A 82 66.12 28.30 -34.14
CA ASP A 82 66.14 26.96 -34.73
C ASP A 82 67.54 26.38 -34.56
N THR A 83 67.62 25.33 -33.77
CA THR A 83 68.87 24.68 -33.37
C THR A 83 68.73 23.15 -33.45
N ASP A 84 67.73 22.64 -34.16
CA ASP A 84 67.45 21.20 -34.26
C ASP A 84 67.26 20.49 -32.89
N ILE A 85 67.01 21.25 -31.82
CA ILE A 85 66.73 20.72 -30.48
C ILE A 85 65.53 21.44 -29.85
N CYS A 86 64.53 20.67 -29.44
CA CYS A 86 63.38 21.17 -28.70
C CYS A 86 63.67 21.23 -27.20
N SER A 87 64.23 22.32 -26.65
CA SER A 87 64.55 22.35 -25.21
C SER A 87 63.35 22.10 -24.32
N THR A 88 62.17 22.61 -24.70
CA THR A 88 60.95 22.43 -23.92
C THR A 88 60.61 20.95 -23.77
N TRP A 89 60.79 20.13 -24.81
CA TRP A 89 60.55 18.70 -24.75
C TRP A 89 61.58 17.97 -23.89
N TYR A 90 62.87 18.27 -24.06
CA TYR A 90 63.92 17.63 -23.25
C TYR A 90 63.80 17.97 -21.76
N VAL A 91 63.49 19.24 -21.42
CA VAL A 91 63.20 19.63 -20.04
C VAL A 91 61.98 18.87 -19.50
N ALA A 92 60.88 18.81 -20.26
CA ALA A 92 59.70 18.05 -19.84
C ALA A 92 60.02 16.56 -19.65
N LYS A 93 60.77 15.95 -20.56
CA LYS A 93 61.21 14.56 -20.51
C LYS A 93 62.08 14.28 -19.29
N PHE A 94 63.04 15.16 -18.98
CA PHE A 94 63.89 15.01 -17.80
C PHE A 94 63.08 14.97 -16.50
N PHE A 95 62.04 15.81 -16.41
CA PHE A 95 61.11 15.80 -15.28
C PHE A 95 60.02 14.73 -15.36
N GLY A 96 60.06 13.82 -16.35
CA GLY A 96 59.05 12.76 -16.52
C GLY A 96 57.67 13.27 -16.93
N LEU A 97 57.58 14.47 -17.51
CA LEU A 97 56.34 15.13 -17.93
C LEU A 97 55.98 14.84 -19.39
N ASP A 98 56.62 13.84 -20.00
CA ASP A 98 56.41 13.47 -21.41
C ASP A 98 55.33 12.39 -21.60
N ASN A 99 54.68 11.94 -20.52
CA ASN A 99 53.65 10.91 -20.51
C ASN A 99 54.11 9.59 -21.16
N THR A 100 55.41 9.30 -21.14
CA THR A 100 55.96 8.06 -21.70
C THR A 100 56.11 6.93 -20.69
N ASP A 101 55.75 7.17 -19.43
CA ASP A 101 55.75 6.12 -18.42
C ASP A 101 54.82 4.98 -18.86
N SER A 102 55.30 3.75 -18.69
CA SER A 102 54.59 2.51 -19.06
C SER A 102 54.44 1.55 -17.89
N VAL A 103 54.97 1.91 -16.73
CA VAL A 103 54.86 1.12 -15.51
C VAL A 103 53.59 1.57 -14.81
N ALA A 104 52.74 0.60 -14.47
CA ALA A 104 51.53 0.89 -13.72
C ALA A 104 51.83 1.06 -12.23
N PRO A 105 51.05 1.92 -11.53
CA PRO A 105 51.19 2.07 -10.09
C PRO A 105 50.84 0.77 -9.35
N THR A 106 51.18 0.69 -8.07
CA THR A 106 50.66 -0.29 -7.12
C THR A 106 49.60 0.36 -6.24
N VAL A 107 48.58 -0.38 -5.80
CA VAL A 107 47.55 0.15 -4.90
C VAL A 107 46.94 -0.93 -4.00
N SER A 108 46.70 -0.59 -2.74
CA SER A 108 46.00 -1.44 -1.77
C SER A 108 45.16 -0.61 -0.81
N LEU A 109 43.93 -1.06 -0.53
CA LEU A 109 43.11 -0.52 0.55
C LEU A 109 43.73 -0.92 1.90
N THR A 110 43.79 0.03 2.83
CA THR A 110 44.34 -0.16 4.18
C THR A 110 43.29 -0.12 5.28
N ALA A 111 42.17 0.57 5.04
CA ALA A 111 40.98 0.53 5.87
C ALA A 111 39.74 0.85 5.01
N PRO A 112 38.54 0.35 5.37
CA PRO A 112 38.29 -0.67 6.39
C PRO A 112 38.89 -2.05 6.03
N GLY A 113 39.04 -2.94 7.01
CA GLY A 113 39.59 -4.28 6.79
C GLY A 113 38.57 -5.24 6.15
N ASN A 114 39.02 -6.26 5.42
CA ASN A 114 38.11 -7.24 4.82
C ASN A 114 37.27 -7.98 5.88
N GLY A 115 35.96 -8.06 5.66
CA GLY A 115 34.99 -8.66 6.57
C GLY A 115 34.53 -7.76 7.73
N SER A 116 34.96 -6.50 7.79
CA SER A 116 34.57 -5.60 8.87
C SER A 116 33.13 -5.10 8.75
N THR A 117 32.52 -4.83 9.91
CA THR A 117 31.18 -4.22 10.00
C THR A 117 31.33 -2.72 10.18
N VAL A 118 30.60 -1.94 9.39
CA VAL A 118 30.69 -0.47 9.38
C VAL A 118 29.31 0.19 9.48
N SER A 119 29.27 1.41 10.00
CA SER A 119 28.06 2.24 10.10
C SER A 119 28.43 3.73 10.17
N GLY A 120 27.52 4.62 9.73
CA GLY A 120 27.73 6.07 9.77
C GLY A 120 28.86 6.55 8.86
N ALA A 121 29.76 7.39 9.38
CA ALA A 121 30.90 7.90 8.62
C ALA A 121 32.09 6.92 8.71
N VAL A 122 32.49 6.37 7.56
CA VAL A 122 33.53 5.35 7.41
C VAL A 122 34.71 5.95 6.64
N GLN A 123 35.90 5.95 7.24
CA GLN A 123 37.11 6.36 6.55
C GLN A 123 37.66 5.20 5.72
N VAL A 124 37.68 5.37 4.39
CA VAL A 124 38.28 4.45 3.43
C VAL A 124 39.66 4.99 3.08
N THR A 125 40.71 4.22 3.31
CA THR A 125 42.10 4.64 3.09
C THR A 125 42.83 3.68 2.17
N ALA A 126 43.80 4.19 1.41
CA ALA A 126 44.62 3.39 0.52
C ALA A 126 46.10 3.81 0.57
N THR A 127 46.98 2.88 0.22
CA THR A 127 48.38 3.16 -0.11
C THR A 127 48.59 2.91 -1.60
N ALA A 128 49.28 3.81 -2.28
CA ALA A 128 49.66 3.65 -3.68
C ALA A 128 51.09 4.16 -3.89
N ALA A 129 51.82 3.53 -4.82
CA ALA A 129 53.20 3.88 -5.15
C ALA A 129 53.49 3.57 -6.62
N ASP A 130 54.39 4.34 -7.21
CA ASP A 130 54.78 4.27 -8.62
C ASP A 130 56.25 4.71 -8.76
N ASN A 131 56.93 4.34 -9.85
CA ASN A 131 58.33 4.72 -10.13
C ASN A 131 58.52 6.20 -10.45
N VAL A 132 57.53 6.86 -11.06
CA VAL A 132 57.55 8.31 -11.31
C VAL A 132 56.65 9.02 -10.29
N GLY A 133 55.42 8.53 -10.13
CA GLY A 133 54.48 9.08 -9.15
C GLY A 133 53.02 8.79 -9.46
N VAL A 134 52.21 8.72 -8.41
CA VAL A 134 50.77 8.51 -8.51
C VAL A 134 50.06 9.87 -8.64
N SER A 135 49.28 10.06 -9.69
CA SER A 135 48.52 11.29 -9.95
C SER A 135 47.24 11.38 -9.14
N ARG A 136 46.54 10.25 -8.91
CA ARG A 136 45.36 10.17 -8.03
C ARG A 136 44.99 8.73 -7.68
N VAL A 137 44.20 8.58 -6.62
CA VAL A 137 43.49 7.34 -6.28
C VAL A 137 41.98 7.60 -6.33
N GLU A 138 41.26 6.72 -7.03
CA GLU A 138 39.80 6.66 -7.09
C GLU A 138 39.30 5.53 -6.19
N PHE A 139 38.28 5.79 -5.37
CA PHE A 139 37.63 4.84 -4.47
C PHE A 139 36.26 4.47 -5.02
N PHE A 140 35.98 3.17 -5.08
CA PHE A 140 34.74 2.61 -5.61
C PHE A 140 33.99 1.82 -4.53
N ILE A 141 32.67 1.93 -4.54
CA ILE A 141 31.75 1.15 -3.71
C ILE A 141 30.76 0.50 -4.68
N ASP A 142 30.69 -0.84 -4.67
CA ASP A 142 29.86 -1.65 -5.58
C ASP A 142 30.05 -1.26 -7.05
N ASN A 143 31.31 -1.08 -7.45
CA ASN A 143 31.76 -0.64 -8.77
C ASN A 143 31.36 0.79 -9.18
N ALA A 144 30.72 1.56 -8.30
CA ALA A 144 30.44 2.98 -8.53
C ALA A 144 31.55 3.86 -7.91
N LEU A 145 32.02 4.87 -8.66
CA LEU A 145 32.99 5.84 -8.16
C LEU A 145 32.37 6.63 -6.99
N ALA A 146 32.95 6.50 -5.81
CA ALA A 146 32.49 7.13 -4.57
C ALA A 146 33.32 8.37 -4.21
N GLY A 147 34.61 8.38 -4.53
CA GLY A 147 35.50 9.50 -4.26
C GLY A 147 36.82 9.43 -5.01
N THR A 148 37.53 10.55 -5.06
CA THR A 148 38.85 10.67 -5.69
C THR A 148 39.74 11.51 -4.79
N ASP A 149 40.98 11.06 -4.59
CA ASP A 149 42.00 11.79 -3.82
C ASP A 149 43.29 11.93 -4.65
N PRO A 150 43.70 13.17 -4.99
CA PRO A 150 44.90 13.41 -5.80
C PRO A 150 46.20 13.36 -5.00
N ALA A 151 46.18 13.28 -3.66
CA ALA A 151 47.40 13.38 -2.85
C ALA A 151 47.48 12.36 -1.71
N ALA A 152 48.68 11.84 -1.45
CA ALA A 152 48.92 10.99 -0.29
C ALA A 152 48.92 11.82 1.02
N PRO A 153 48.41 11.28 2.15
CA PRO A 153 47.83 9.95 2.33
C PRO A 153 46.42 9.84 1.76
N TYR A 154 46.19 8.86 0.88
CA TYR A 154 44.93 8.73 0.14
C TYR A 154 43.78 8.28 1.05
N ALA A 155 42.75 9.12 1.15
CA ALA A 155 41.59 8.84 1.98
C ALA A 155 40.28 9.40 1.41
N PHE A 156 39.19 8.70 1.69
CA PHE A 156 37.82 9.09 1.35
C PHE A 156 36.89 8.80 2.53
N THR A 157 36.02 9.74 2.89
CA THR A 157 35.01 9.52 3.93
C THR A 157 33.70 9.11 3.28
N TRP A 158 33.33 7.85 3.45
CA TRP A 158 32.05 7.30 3.01
C TRP A 158 30.99 7.44 4.10
N ASN A 159 29.83 8.03 3.76
CA ASN A 159 28.64 7.94 4.62
C ASN A 159 27.89 6.63 4.32
N SER A 160 28.13 5.57 5.10
CA SER A 160 27.48 4.28 4.91
C SER A 160 26.02 4.26 5.37
N ALA A 161 25.54 5.29 6.09
CA ALA A 161 24.14 5.38 6.49
C ALA A 161 23.19 5.58 5.30
N THR A 162 23.69 6.00 4.14
CA THR A 162 22.91 6.15 2.91
C THR A 162 22.94 4.90 2.01
N ALA A 163 23.77 3.90 2.35
CA ALA A 163 23.83 2.62 1.65
C ALA A 163 22.80 1.65 2.22
N ALA A 164 22.43 0.62 1.46
CA ALA A 164 21.59 -0.46 1.97
C ALA A 164 22.31 -1.23 3.10
N ASN A 165 21.56 -1.91 3.97
CA ASN A 165 22.20 -2.87 4.88
C ASN A 165 22.66 -4.09 4.09
N GLY A 166 23.81 -4.66 4.45
CA GLY A 166 24.34 -5.86 3.80
C GLY A 166 25.80 -5.73 3.37
N ILE A 167 26.22 -6.62 2.46
CA ILE A 167 27.61 -6.69 2.00
C ILE A 167 27.84 -5.67 0.90
N HIS A 168 28.91 -4.88 1.04
CA HIS A 168 29.39 -3.93 0.05
C HIS A 168 30.83 -4.23 -0.34
N ALA A 169 31.16 -4.02 -1.62
CA ALA A 169 32.50 -4.23 -2.17
C ALA A 169 33.23 -2.89 -2.36
N LEU A 170 34.38 -2.73 -1.70
CA LEU A 170 35.25 -1.57 -1.79
C LEU A 170 36.47 -1.90 -2.64
N VAL A 171 36.83 -0.98 -3.53
CA VAL A 171 38.01 -1.09 -4.42
C VAL A 171 38.67 0.28 -4.54
N ALA A 172 40.00 0.32 -4.58
CA ALA A 172 40.75 1.53 -4.95
C ALA A 172 41.43 1.34 -6.32
N ARG A 173 41.50 2.38 -7.14
CA ARG A 173 42.25 2.41 -8.40
C ARG A 173 43.20 3.59 -8.41
N ALA A 174 44.50 3.32 -8.58
CA ALA A 174 45.51 4.34 -8.72
C ALA A 174 45.79 4.64 -10.19
N TYR A 175 46.14 5.90 -10.47
CA TYR A 175 46.54 6.40 -11.78
C TYR A 175 47.89 7.11 -11.63
N ASP A 176 48.76 7.01 -12.62
CA ASP A 176 49.92 7.88 -12.76
C ASP A 176 49.61 9.08 -13.69
N ALA A 177 50.61 9.88 -14.05
CA ALA A 177 50.44 11.00 -14.98
C ALA A 177 50.38 10.57 -16.46
N ALA A 178 50.99 9.42 -16.81
CA ALA A 178 51.00 8.87 -18.16
C ALA A 178 49.69 8.14 -18.54
N GLY A 179 48.81 7.89 -17.55
CA GLY A 179 47.53 7.21 -17.73
C GLY A 179 47.56 5.72 -17.42
N ASN A 180 48.67 5.18 -16.90
CA ASN A 180 48.71 3.80 -16.42
C ASN A 180 47.87 3.67 -15.15
N THR A 181 47.29 2.48 -14.95
CA THR A 181 46.37 2.24 -13.84
C THR A 181 46.60 0.88 -13.20
N ALA A 182 46.31 0.81 -11.91
CA ALA A 182 46.17 -0.45 -11.19
C ALA A 182 44.98 -0.40 -10.24
N THR A 183 44.38 -1.56 -10.00
CA THR A 183 43.21 -1.73 -9.15
C THR A 183 43.56 -2.64 -7.98
N SER A 184 43.14 -2.29 -6.76
CA SER A 184 43.39 -3.08 -5.56
C SER A 184 42.60 -4.39 -5.57
N SER A 185 42.95 -5.32 -4.69
CA SER A 185 42.03 -6.39 -4.30
C SER A 185 40.73 -5.80 -3.72
N THR A 186 39.61 -6.49 -3.91
CA THR A 186 38.33 -6.11 -3.30
C THR A 186 38.36 -6.33 -1.79
N VAL A 187 37.93 -5.32 -1.04
CA VAL A 187 37.61 -5.42 0.39
C VAL A 187 36.10 -5.52 0.52
N THR A 188 35.61 -6.57 1.17
CA THR A 188 34.18 -6.70 1.49
C THR A 188 33.92 -6.18 2.90
N VAL A 189 32.84 -5.41 3.08
CA VAL A 189 32.38 -4.94 4.39
C VAL A 189 30.89 -5.18 4.55
N THR A 190 30.42 -5.28 5.79
CA THR A 190 28.99 -5.37 6.09
C THR A 190 28.49 -4.02 6.64
N VAL A 191 27.59 -3.36 5.93
CA VAL A 191 26.93 -2.14 6.41
C VAL A 191 25.78 -2.51 7.34
N THR A 192 25.77 -1.87 8.51
CA THR A 192 24.66 -1.91 9.47
C THR A 192 24.18 -0.49 9.77
N GLY A 193 22.88 -0.30 10.01
CA GLY A 193 22.31 1.04 10.21
C GLY A 193 22.24 1.90 8.94
N GLY A 194 22.28 1.27 7.76
CA GLY A 194 21.99 1.87 6.46
C GLY A 194 20.49 2.11 6.22
N THR A 195 20.10 2.33 4.97
CA THR A 195 18.75 2.76 4.55
C THR A 195 17.68 1.67 4.59
N SER A 196 18.03 0.41 4.83
CA SER A 196 17.04 -0.66 4.94
C SER A 196 16.35 -0.58 6.30
N ASP A 197 15.12 -0.07 6.30
CA ASP A 197 14.23 -0.16 7.44
C ASP A 197 13.76 -1.62 7.62
N THR A 198 13.95 -2.17 8.82
CA THR A 198 13.49 -3.51 9.19
C THR A 198 12.50 -3.47 10.36
N THR A 199 12.20 -2.28 10.88
CA THR A 199 11.24 -2.11 11.97
C THR A 199 9.85 -2.17 11.36
N ALA A 200 9.00 -3.07 11.85
CA ALA A 200 7.61 -3.10 11.41
C ALA A 200 6.78 -2.04 12.14
N PRO A 201 5.74 -1.48 11.50
CA PRO A 201 4.80 -0.60 12.17
C PRO A 201 4.14 -1.27 13.38
N THR A 202 3.69 -0.46 14.33
CA THR A 202 2.72 -0.87 15.35
C THR A 202 1.32 -0.47 14.90
N VAL A 203 0.32 -1.32 15.16
CA VAL A 203 -1.09 -1.03 14.81
C VAL A 203 -2.07 -1.57 15.85
N SER A 204 -3.04 -0.75 16.23
CA SER A 204 -4.11 -1.11 17.15
C SER A 204 -5.48 -0.75 16.56
N PHE A 205 -6.39 -1.71 16.49
CA PHE A 205 -7.77 -1.47 16.07
C PHE A 205 -8.54 -0.78 17.21
N THR A 206 -9.20 0.34 16.92
CA THR A 206 -9.81 1.20 17.95
C THR A 206 -11.33 1.31 17.85
N ALA A 207 -11.93 1.10 16.67
CA ALA A 207 -13.38 1.07 16.51
C ALA A 207 -13.81 0.21 15.32
N PRO A 208 -14.93 -0.54 15.41
CA PRO A 208 -15.76 -0.75 16.59
C PRO A 208 -15.03 -1.47 17.73
N THR A 209 -15.54 -1.37 18.95
CA THR A 209 -15.01 -2.10 20.10
C THR A 209 -15.42 -3.58 20.08
N ALA A 210 -14.65 -4.43 20.75
CA ALA A 210 -14.95 -5.86 20.83
C ALA A 210 -16.35 -6.09 21.45
N GLY A 211 -17.13 -6.97 20.81
CA GLY A 211 -18.49 -7.29 21.18
C GLY A 211 -19.56 -6.29 20.68
N ALA A 212 -19.18 -5.23 19.96
CA ALA A 212 -20.14 -4.27 19.43
C ALA A 212 -21.13 -4.96 18.48
N THR A 213 -22.41 -4.57 18.57
CA THR A 213 -23.41 -4.89 17.56
C THR A 213 -23.52 -3.73 16.59
N VAL A 214 -23.38 -3.99 15.29
CA VAL A 214 -23.26 -2.96 14.26
C VAL A 214 -24.22 -3.21 13.10
N SER A 215 -24.64 -2.14 12.41
CA SER A 215 -25.58 -2.21 11.28
C SER A 215 -25.45 -0.98 10.38
N GLY A 216 -25.70 -1.12 9.08
CA GLY A 216 -25.57 -0.04 8.10
C GLY A 216 -24.11 0.31 7.81
N ALA A 217 -23.83 1.60 7.62
CA ALA A 217 -22.48 2.12 7.43
C ALA A 217 -21.78 2.30 8.79
N VAL A 218 -20.63 1.65 8.96
CA VAL A 218 -19.86 1.60 10.21
C VAL A 218 -18.47 2.14 9.95
N THR A 219 -17.99 3.04 10.79
CA THR A 219 -16.59 3.50 10.71
C THR A 219 -15.67 2.49 11.38
N LEU A 220 -14.77 1.91 10.60
CA LEU A 220 -13.61 1.19 11.11
C LEU A 220 -12.50 2.19 11.41
N ALA A 221 -11.85 2.07 12.56
CA ALA A 221 -10.74 2.94 12.94
C ALA A 221 -9.59 2.13 13.55
N ALA A 222 -8.38 2.55 13.24
CA ALA A 222 -7.15 2.01 13.81
C ALA A 222 -6.12 3.13 13.99
N ASN A 223 -5.24 2.95 14.99
CA ASN A 223 -4.08 3.79 15.19
C ASN A 223 -2.84 3.01 14.76
N ALA A 224 -1.96 3.62 13.96
CA ALA A 224 -0.72 3.01 13.53
C ALA A 224 0.43 4.02 13.60
N THR A 225 1.60 3.54 14.04
CA THR A 225 2.84 4.34 14.13
C THR A 225 4.04 3.49 13.78
N ASP A 226 5.08 4.14 13.29
CA ASP A 226 6.32 3.52 12.83
C ASP A 226 7.48 4.51 13.04
N ASP A 227 8.74 4.05 13.13
CA ASP A 227 9.91 4.91 13.36
C ASP A 227 10.30 5.75 12.12
N ARG A 228 9.90 5.32 10.91
CA ARG A 228 10.07 6.09 9.67
C ARG A 228 8.76 6.42 8.96
N GLY A 229 7.65 5.93 9.49
CA GLY A 229 6.30 6.38 9.14
C GLY A 229 5.49 5.32 8.40
N VAL A 230 4.18 5.37 8.61
CA VAL A 230 3.22 4.43 8.02
C VAL A 230 2.79 4.94 6.65
N THR A 231 2.87 4.08 5.63
CA THR A 231 2.45 4.41 4.26
C THR A 231 1.02 3.97 3.95
N LYS A 232 0.57 2.86 4.55
CA LYS A 232 -0.76 2.30 4.32
C LYS A 232 -1.29 1.57 5.55
N VAL A 233 -2.60 1.69 5.79
CA VAL A 233 -3.36 0.81 6.69
C VAL A 233 -4.51 0.17 5.93
N GLU A 234 -4.55 -1.15 5.89
CA GLU A 234 -5.65 -1.95 5.35
C GLU A 234 -6.57 -2.42 6.47
N PHE A 235 -7.87 -2.40 6.23
CA PHE A 235 -8.87 -3.00 7.10
C PHE A 235 -9.33 -4.32 6.51
N LEU A 236 -9.51 -5.32 7.38
CA LEU A 236 -9.91 -6.67 7.01
C LEU A 236 -11.18 -7.09 7.77
N VAL A 237 -12.07 -7.79 7.07
CA VAL A 237 -13.25 -8.44 7.64
C VAL A 237 -13.18 -9.92 7.25
N ASP A 238 -13.25 -10.80 8.25
CA ASP A 238 -13.11 -12.26 8.12
C ASP A 238 -11.86 -12.70 7.34
N GLY A 239 -10.76 -11.94 7.52
CA GLY A 239 -9.47 -12.17 6.87
C GLY A 239 -9.35 -11.61 5.45
N ALA A 240 -10.43 -11.09 4.86
CA ALA A 240 -10.40 -10.44 3.55
C ALA A 240 -10.21 -8.92 3.68
N VAL A 241 -9.34 -8.32 2.86
CA VAL A 241 -9.16 -6.86 2.81
C VAL A 241 -10.42 -6.21 2.25
N VAL A 242 -11.02 -5.30 3.00
CA VAL A 242 -12.23 -4.55 2.60
C VAL A 242 -11.91 -3.14 2.09
N GLY A 243 -10.72 -2.64 2.40
CA GLY A 243 -10.25 -1.36 1.89
C GLY A 243 -9.06 -0.80 2.64
N GLN A 244 -8.50 0.28 2.11
CA GLN A 244 -7.46 1.08 2.74
C GLN A 244 -8.07 2.23 3.54
N GLY A 245 -7.61 2.44 4.76
CA GLY A 245 -8.01 3.57 5.60
C GLY A 245 -7.46 4.90 5.11
N ALA A 246 -8.30 5.94 5.13
CA ALA A 246 -7.86 7.32 4.95
C ALA A 246 -7.27 7.86 6.26
N ALA A 247 -6.21 8.66 6.17
CA ALA A 247 -5.67 9.35 7.34
C ALA A 247 -6.71 10.35 7.89
N ALA A 248 -6.98 10.27 9.20
CA ALA A 248 -7.87 11.18 9.90
C ALA A 248 -7.12 12.42 10.40
N ALA A 249 -7.86 13.41 10.94
CA ALA A 249 -7.27 14.63 11.48
C ALA A 249 -6.30 14.39 12.67
N GLN A 250 -6.53 13.31 13.43
CA GLN A 250 -5.61 12.88 14.47
C GLN A 250 -4.42 12.14 13.84
N ALA A 251 -3.20 12.61 14.11
CA ALA A 251 -1.98 11.97 13.62
C ALA A 251 -1.93 10.48 14.01
N GLY A 252 -1.56 9.63 13.04
CA GLY A 252 -1.48 8.18 13.22
C GLY A 252 -2.82 7.45 13.25
N ARG A 253 -3.96 8.14 13.05
CA ARG A 253 -5.29 7.51 13.01
C ARG A 253 -5.78 7.34 11.58
N PHE A 254 -6.32 6.17 11.27
CA PHE A 254 -6.83 5.79 9.96
C PHE A 254 -8.27 5.31 10.08
N GLU A 255 -9.11 5.70 9.12
CA GLU A 255 -10.54 5.36 9.11
C GLU A 255 -11.02 4.84 7.74
N LEU A 256 -11.96 3.90 7.78
CA LEU A 256 -12.65 3.38 6.60
C LEU A 256 -14.15 3.24 6.90
N SER A 257 -15.00 3.67 5.97
CA SER A 257 -16.44 3.37 6.05
C SER A 257 -16.70 1.96 5.51
N TRP A 258 -17.27 1.11 6.36
CA TRP A 258 -17.63 -0.27 6.06
C TRP A 258 -19.15 -0.43 5.97
N ASP A 259 -19.63 -0.85 4.81
CA ASP A 259 -21.05 -1.16 4.60
C ASP A 259 -21.35 -2.61 5.02
N THR A 260 -22.02 -2.76 6.17
CA THR A 260 -22.40 -4.06 6.72
C THR A 260 -23.54 -4.75 5.95
N THR A 261 -24.23 -4.05 5.04
CA THR A 261 -25.37 -4.62 4.30
C THR A 261 -24.95 -5.72 3.33
N ALA A 262 -23.69 -5.71 2.88
CA ALA A 262 -23.05 -6.71 2.05
C ALA A 262 -22.58 -7.97 2.80
N TYR A 263 -22.73 -7.99 4.13
CA TYR A 263 -22.30 -9.08 5.00
C TYR A 263 -23.50 -9.81 5.59
N ALA A 264 -23.32 -11.10 5.90
CA ALA A 264 -24.31 -11.89 6.60
C ALA A 264 -24.57 -11.31 8.00
N THR A 265 -25.74 -11.58 8.58
CA THR A 265 -25.93 -11.31 10.01
C THR A 265 -25.20 -12.35 10.84
N GLY A 266 -24.56 -11.94 11.93
CA GLY A 266 -23.81 -12.82 12.80
C GLY A 266 -22.47 -12.23 13.23
N THR A 267 -21.61 -13.07 13.77
CA THR A 267 -20.29 -12.65 14.24
C THR A 267 -19.31 -12.52 13.08
N HIS A 268 -18.61 -11.39 13.02
CA HIS A 268 -17.53 -11.10 12.08
C HIS A 268 -16.25 -10.73 12.81
N THR A 269 -15.11 -11.10 12.22
CA THR A 269 -13.79 -10.78 12.76
C THR A 269 -13.19 -9.59 12.01
N LEU A 270 -12.82 -8.54 12.74
CA LEU A 270 -12.19 -7.34 12.20
C LEU A 270 -10.70 -7.31 12.55
N GLN A 271 -9.88 -6.79 11.64
CA GLN A 271 -8.45 -6.55 11.86
C GLN A 271 -7.98 -5.34 11.05
N ALA A 272 -6.92 -4.68 11.50
CA ALA A 272 -6.18 -3.69 10.71
C ALA A 272 -4.75 -4.17 10.47
N ARG A 273 -4.18 -3.85 9.32
CA ARG A 273 -2.79 -4.17 8.95
C ARG A 273 -2.08 -2.92 8.44
N ALA A 274 -0.97 -2.55 9.06
CA ALA A 274 -0.19 -1.37 8.70
C ALA A 274 1.08 -1.77 7.95
N TYR A 275 1.54 -0.86 7.08
CA TYR A 275 2.75 -1.00 6.26
C TYR A 275 3.57 0.30 6.31
N ASP A 276 4.90 0.19 6.24
CA ASP A 276 5.83 1.30 6.09
C ASP A 276 6.28 1.47 4.61
N ALA A 277 7.28 2.31 4.37
CA ALA A 277 7.83 2.54 3.03
C ALA A 277 8.82 1.45 2.57
N ALA A 278 9.38 0.67 3.50
CA ALA A 278 10.28 -0.44 3.22
C ALA A 278 9.56 -1.77 2.96
N GLY A 279 8.24 -1.81 3.18
CA GLY A 279 7.40 -2.99 3.00
C GLY A 279 7.26 -3.85 4.26
N ASN A 280 7.76 -3.40 5.41
CA ASN A 280 7.50 -4.07 6.69
C ASN A 280 6.01 -3.93 7.03
N SER A 281 5.45 -4.93 7.70
CA SER A 281 4.03 -4.92 8.05
C SER A 281 3.74 -5.58 9.39
N ALA A 282 2.68 -5.12 10.03
CA ALA A 282 2.13 -5.74 11.24
C ALA A 282 0.60 -5.70 11.21
N ALA A 283 0.00 -6.65 11.91
CA ALA A 283 -1.45 -6.75 12.04
C ALA A 283 -1.88 -6.50 13.50
N SER A 284 -3.03 -5.87 13.69
CA SER A 284 -3.62 -5.69 15.01
C SER A 284 -4.13 -7.02 15.57
N ALA A 285 -4.42 -7.04 16.87
CA ALA A 285 -5.31 -8.06 17.41
C ALA A 285 -6.67 -8.06 16.69
N SER A 286 -7.30 -9.24 16.62
CA SER A 286 -8.63 -9.40 16.04
C SER A 286 -9.71 -8.86 16.98
N VAL A 287 -10.70 -8.18 16.41
CA VAL A 287 -11.87 -7.66 17.13
C VAL A 287 -13.12 -8.36 16.62
N LEU A 288 -13.85 -9.04 17.49
CA LEU A 288 -15.13 -9.65 17.13
C LEU A 288 -16.27 -8.64 17.27
N VAL A 289 -17.12 -8.55 16.25
CA VAL A 289 -18.35 -7.75 16.26
C VAL A 289 -19.51 -8.61 15.80
N THR A 290 -20.74 -8.19 16.12
CA THR A 290 -21.95 -8.81 15.59
C THR A 290 -22.59 -7.87 14.58
N VAL A 291 -22.67 -8.27 13.31
CA VAL A 291 -23.48 -7.59 12.31
C VAL A 291 -24.94 -7.96 12.54
N ALA A 292 -25.76 -6.96 12.85
CA ALA A 292 -27.19 -7.09 12.97
C ALA A 292 -27.88 -6.29 11.85
N ARG A 293 -29.05 -6.76 11.41
CA ARG A 293 -29.98 -5.91 10.66
C ARG A 293 -30.91 -5.25 11.66
N THR A 294 -30.93 -3.92 11.69
CA THR A 294 -32.01 -3.16 12.32
C THR A 294 -33.30 -3.62 11.66
N SER A 295 -34.11 -4.37 12.40
CA SER A 295 -35.29 -5.02 11.85
C SER A 295 -36.34 -3.96 11.58
N ALA A 296 -36.71 -3.76 10.32
CA ALA A 296 -38.01 -3.18 10.00
C ALA A 296 -39.07 -4.21 10.44
N SER A 297 -39.77 -3.94 11.54
CA SER A 297 -41.01 -4.66 11.85
C SER A 297 -42.13 -4.01 11.03
N PHE A 298 -42.88 -4.81 10.27
CA PHE A 298 -44.13 -4.34 9.70
C PHE A 298 -45.21 -4.44 10.78
N THR A 299 -45.94 -3.36 11.04
CA THR A 299 -47.05 -3.33 12.00
C THR A 299 -48.23 -2.62 11.37
N GLU A 300 -49.40 -3.24 11.45
CA GLU A 300 -50.66 -2.67 10.99
C GLU A 300 -51.71 -2.80 12.09
N GLY A 301 -52.23 -1.66 12.55
CA GLY A 301 -53.29 -1.59 13.56
C GLY A 301 -54.56 -0.92 13.06
N PHE A 302 -54.62 -0.59 11.76
CA PHE A 302 -55.74 0.07 11.07
C PHE A 302 -56.33 1.23 11.88
N SER A 303 -55.82 2.45 11.72
CA SER A 303 -56.41 3.64 12.35
C SER A 303 -57.82 3.97 11.82
N ALA A 304 -58.48 4.92 12.48
CA ALA A 304 -59.75 5.49 12.04
C ALA A 304 -59.74 6.05 10.61
N ASN A 305 -58.56 6.32 10.04
CA ASN A 305 -58.38 6.86 8.70
C ASN A 305 -58.08 5.79 7.63
N GLY A 306 -58.01 4.52 8.02
CA GLY A 306 -57.68 3.41 7.13
C GLY A 306 -56.42 2.66 7.53
N PRO A 307 -55.89 1.81 6.63
CA PRO A 307 -54.62 1.14 6.88
C PRO A 307 -53.50 2.14 7.17
N ASP A 308 -52.74 1.88 8.23
CA ASP A 308 -51.66 2.74 8.71
C ASP A 308 -50.47 2.71 7.74
N ASN A 309 -50.33 1.61 7.00
CA ASN A 309 -49.32 1.46 5.96
C ASN A 309 -49.94 1.66 4.57
N ALA A 310 -49.20 2.32 3.68
CA ALA A 310 -49.60 2.43 2.28
C ALA A 310 -49.50 1.07 1.56
N GLY A 311 -50.25 0.90 0.46
CA GLY A 311 -50.11 -0.26 -0.44
C GLY A 311 -51.06 -1.43 -0.17
N TRP A 312 -52.02 -1.27 0.74
CA TRP A 312 -53.10 -2.25 0.90
C TRP A 312 -54.03 -2.29 -0.31
N SER A 313 -54.32 -3.50 -0.79
CA SER A 313 -55.42 -3.79 -1.71
C SER A 313 -56.51 -4.55 -0.97
N LEU A 314 -57.64 -3.89 -0.71
CA LEU A 314 -58.78 -4.42 0.06
C LEU A 314 -59.88 -4.95 -0.86
N THR A 315 -59.58 -5.86 -1.80
CA THR A 315 -60.54 -6.33 -2.82
C THR A 315 -61.83 -6.89 -2.19
N ALA A 316 -62.84 -6.01 -2.04
CA ALA A 316 -64.08 -6.23 -1.29
C ALA A 316 -63.88 -6.65 0.19
N TRP A 317 -62.83 -6.10 0.80
CA TRP A 317 -62.69 -5.91 2.24
C TRP A 317 -62.92 -4.43 2.56
N ALA A 318 -63.37 -4.12 3.77
CA ALA A 318 -63.63 -2.75 4.20
C ALA A 318 -63.17 -2.53 5.64
N LEU A 319 -62.96 -1.27 6.02
CA LEU A 319 -62.76 -0.92 7.43
C LEU A 319 -64.04 -1.21 8.20
N ASP A 320 -63.89 -1.74 9.40
CA ASP A 320 -64.97 -2.06 10.31
C ASP A 320 -64.76 -1.38 11.66
N ALA A 321 -65.86 -1.00 12.30
CA ALA A 321 -65.82 -0.32 13.59
C ALA A 321 -65.48 -1.26 14.76
N SER A 322 -65.53 -2.59 14.56
CA SER A 322 -65.06 -3.56 15.54
C SER A 322 -63.54 -3.54 15.55
N ASP A 323 -62.93 -3.30 16.69
CA ASP A 323 -61.48 -3.37 16.86
C ASP A 323 -61.13 -4.36 17.98
N GLN A 324 -59.87 -4.78 18.04
CA GLN A 324 -59.40 -5.63 19.14
C GLN A 324 -59.17 -4.82 20.43
N THR A 325 -58.90 -3.52 20.31
CA THR A 325 -58.43 -2.68 21.44
C THR A 325 -59.53 -1.92 22.19
N GLY A 326 -60.77 -1.92 21.71
CA GLY A 326 -61.86 -1.11 22.25
C GLY A 326 -61.58 0.40 22.19
N SER A 327 -60.75 0.84 21.23
CA SER A 327 -60.32 2.23 21.05
C SER A 327 -61.14 2.90 19.96
N THR A 328 -61.65 4.10 20.24
CA THR A 328 -62.43 4.88 19.28
C THR A 328 -61.62 5.32 18.05
N GLY A 329 -60.29 5.30 18.15
CA GLY A 329 -59.34 5.69 17.09
C GLY A 329 -58.75 4.55 16.25
N SER A 330 -59.06 3.29 16.58
CA SER A 330 -58.62 2.10 15.82
C SER A 330 -59.81 1.40 15.16
N LYS A 331 -59.53 0.67 14.09
CA LYS A 331 -60.48 -0.11 13.28
C LYS A 331 -59.90 -1.50 13.06
N SER A 332 -60.71 -2.38 12.50
CA SER A 332 -60.21 -3.60 11.85
C SER A 332 -60.57 -3.58 10.38
N ILE A 333 -60.10 -4.58 9.64
CA ILE A 333 -60.64 -4.87 8.32
C ILE A 333 -61.61 -6.06 8.38
N LEU A 334 -62.75 -5.93 7.70
CA LEU A 334 -63.78 -6.95 7.54
C LEU A 334 -63.82 -7.44 6.10
N GLY A 335 -63.60 -8.73 5.92
CA GLY A 335 -63.91 -9.46 4.69
C GLY A 335 -65.21 -10.20 4.84
N ALA A 336 -66.17 -9.97 3.93
CA ALA A 336 -67.42 -10.69 3.90
C ALA A 336 -67.70 -11.24 2.50
N ALA A 337 -67.95 -12.54 2.42
CA ALA A 337 -68.35 -13.23 1.20
C ALA A 337 -69.63 -14.02 1.46
N THR A 338 -70.56 -13.96 0.52
CA THR A 338 -71.79 -14.76 0.51
C THR A 338 -71.89 -15.40 -0.86
N ALA A 339 -72.04 -16.72 -0.92
CA ALA A 339 -72.16 -17.44 -2.19
C ALA A 339 -73.61 -17.85 -2.44
N ALA A 340 -73.98 -17.88 -3.72
CA ALA A 340 -75.23 -18.41 -4.24
C ALA A 340 -74.92 -19.06 -5.60
N PHE A 341 -74.95 -20.39 -5.67
CA PHE A 341 -74.58 -21.17 -6.85
C PHE A 341 -73.17 -20.83 -7.43
N ASN A 342 -72.20 -20.52 -6.57
CA ASN A 342 -70.86 -20.13 -6.99
C ASN A 342 -69.82 -20.28 -5.87
N THR A 343 -68.57 -19.93 -6.20
CA THR A 343 -67.53 -19.63 -5.21
C THR A 343 -67.24 -18.14 -5.23
N VAL A 344 -67.23 -17.52 -4.05
CA VAL A 344 -66.88 -16.12 -3.87
C VAL A 344 -65.64 -16.02 -3.00
N THR A 345 -64.60 -15.40 -3.55
CA THR A 345 -63.32 -15.14 -2.86
C THR A 345 -63.09 -13.65 -2.75
N ARG A 346 -62.79 -13.15 -1.55
CA ARG A 346 -62.41 -11.76 -1.29
C ARG A 346 -61.06 -11.72 -0.59
N THR A 347 -60.22 -10.77 -0.97
CA THR A 347 -58.82 -10.72 -0.53
C THR A 347 -58.44 -9.32 -0.08
N ALA A 348 -57.87 -9.20 1.12
CA ALA A 348 -57.06 -8.08 1.53
C ALA A 348 -55.58 -8.46 1.39
N SER A 349 -54.73 -7.58 0.86
CA SER A 349 -53.31 -7.89 0.69
C SER A 349 -52.39 -6.68 0.78
N VAL A 350 -51.15 -6.91 1.19
CA VAL A 350 -50.11 -5.89 1.30
C VAL A 350 -48.73 -6.51 1.04
N SER A 351 -47.82 -5.75 0.44
CA SER A 351 -46.42 -6.17 0.26
C SER A 351 -45.62 -5.91 1.54
N VAL A 352 -44.91 -6.93 2.02
CA VAL A 352 -44.13 -6.89 3.26
C VAL A 352 -42.72 -7.39 2.98
N ALA A 353 -41.71 -6.64 3.44
CA ALA A 353 -40.32 -7.09 3.45
C ALA A 353 -40.07 -7.95 4.70
N LEU A 354 -39.67 -9.20 4.52
CA LEU A 354 -39.40 -10.13 5.60
C LEU A 354 -37.93 -10.12 6.02
N THR A 355 -37.67 -10.26 7.31
CA THR A 355 -36.32 -10.34 7.89
C THR A 355 -35.78 -11.78 7.87
N ALA A 356 -34.61 -12.01 8.47
CA ALA A 356 -33.97 -13.33 8.50
C ALA A 356 -34.74 -14.38 9.33
N ASN A 357 -35.46 -13.94 10.38
CA ASN A 357 -36.26 -14.81 11.26
C ASN A 357 -37.67 -14.24 11.43
N PRO A 358 -38.48 -14.17 10.35
CA PRO A 358 -39.77 -13.49 10.38
C PRO A 358 -40.82 -14.36 11.08
N ARG A 359 -41.55 -13.75 12.01
CA ARG A 359 -42.73 -14.31 12.69
C ARG A 359 -43.92 -13.40 12.43
N LEU A 360 -45.06 -14.00 12.11
CA LEU A 360 -46.33 -13.29 11.96
C LEU A 360 -47.19 -13.48 13.21
N THR A 361 -47.67 -12.36 13.73
CA THR A 361 -48.72 -12.32 14.76
C THR A 361 -49.86 -11.44 14.27
N TYR A 362 -51.11 -11.87 14.43
CA TYR A 362 -52.28 -11.06 14.14
C TYR A 362 -53.48 -11.49 14.98
N TRP A 363 -54.51 -10.65 15.03
CA TRP A 363 -55.78 -10.96 15.67
C TRP A 363 -56.85 -11.18 14.61
N ARG A 364 -57.74 -12.14 14.87
CA ARG A 364 -58.91 -12.38 14.03
C ARG A 364 -60.18 -12.62 14.83
N LYS A 365 -61.32 -12.41 14.19
CA LYS A 365 -62.61 -12.91 14.62
C LYS A 365 -63.31 -13.53 13.41
N LEU A 366 -63.88 -14.71 13.54
CA LEU A 366 -64.51 -15.44 12.43
C LEU A 366 -66.02 -15.65 12.61
N ASP A 367 -66.78 -15.60 11.52
CA ASP A 367 -68.15 -16.10 11.38
C ASP A 367 -68.28 -16.80 10.02
N LEU A 368 -67.98 -18.10 10.02
CA LEU A 368 -68.08 -18.97 8.86
C LEU A 368 -69.34 -19.82 8.99
N SER A 369 -70.28 -19.70 8.05
CA SER A 369 -71.59 -20.33 8.14
C SER A 369 -71.91 -21.03 6.83
N CYS A 370 -72.18 -22.33 6.91
CA CYS A 370 -72.55 -23.17 5.78
C CYS A 370 -74.01 -23.62 5.94
N ALA A 371 -74.84 -23.32 4.94
CA ALA A 371 -76.28 -23.56 4.98
C ALA A 371 -76.68 -24.97 4.51
N ASN A 372 -75.78 -25.71 3.86
CA ASN A 372 -76.02 -27.05 3.33
C ASN A 372 -74.75 -27.93 3.44
N THR A 373 -74.89 -29.22 3.10
CA THR A 373 -73.84 -30.24 3.28
C THR A 373 -72.71 -30.14 2.26
N THR A 374 -72.92 -29.49 1.11
CA THR A 374 -71.92 -29.31 0.06
C THR A 374 -71.18 -27.97 0.15
N ALA A 375 -71.67 -27.05 0.98
CA ALA A 375 -71.05 -25.74 1.17
C ALA A 375 -69.74 -25.80 1.97
N SER A 376 -68.86 -24.86 1.68
CA SER A 376 -67.65 -24.62 2.47
C SER A 376 -67.38 -23.12 2.61
N ALA A 377 -67.06 -22.67 3.83
CA ALA A 377 -66.63 -21.31 4.13
C ALA A 377 -65.25 -21.35 4.78
N ALA A 378 -64.34 -20.48 4.39
CA ALA A 378 -62.94 -20.51 4.80
C ALA A 378 -62.35 -19.12 4.98
N PHE A 379 -61.49 -19.00 5.98
CA PHE A 379 -60.54 -17.91 6.13
C PHE A 379 -59.12 -18.46 6.00
N ARG A 380 -58.26 -17.79 5.23
CA ARG A 380 -56.86 -18.19 5.00
C ARG A 380 -55.94 -16.98 5.09
N VAL A 381 -54.78 -17.19 5.67
CA VAL A 381 -53.63 -16.29 5.54
C VAL A 381 -52.64 -16.94 4.59
N ILE A 382 -52.24 -16.19 3.57
CA ILE A 382 -51.38 -16.68 2.50
C ILE A 382 -50.18 -15.75 2.38
N VAL A 383 -48.99 -16.33 2.25
CA VAL A 383 -47.77 -15.63 1.84
C VAL A 383 -47.48 -15.99 0.40
N ASN A 384 -47.32 -14.98 -0.45
CA ASN A 384 -46.98 -15.14 -1.85
C ASN A 384 -45.59 -14.54 -2.14
N ASP A 385 -44.63 -15.37 -2.52
CA ASP A 385 -43.30 -14.99 -3.01
C ASP A 385 -43.11 -15.38 -4.50
N GLY A 386 -44.21 -15.42 -5.24
CA GLY A 386 -44.32 -16.04 -6.57
C GLY A 386 -45.25 -17.27 -6.58
N VAL A 387 -45.45 -17.90 -5.41
CA VAL A 387 -46.39 -19.03 -5.22
C VAL A 387 -47.22 -18.79 -3.96
N ASP A 388 -48.54 -19.05 -4.03
CA ASP A 388 -49.42 -18.93 -2.86
C ASP A 388 -49.18 -20.07 -1.86
N THR A 389 -48.64 -19.74 -0.68
CA THR A 389 -48.49 -20.68 0.43
C THR A 389 -49.40 -20.30 1.58
N VAL A 390 -50.29 -21.21 1.99
CA VAL A 390 -51.19 -21.00 3.14
C VAL A 390 -50.40 -21.19 4.43
N VAL A 391 -50.29 -20.13 5.24
CA VAL A 391 -49.56 -20.14 6.53
C VAL A 391 -50.49 -20.22 7.74
N ASP A 392 -51.78 -19.91 7.55
CA ASP A 392 -52.82 -20.15 8.56
C ASP A 392 -54.18 -20.36 7.87
N SER A 393 -55.06 -21.17 8.46
CA SER A 393 -56.39 -21.39 7.90
C SER A 393 -57.43 -21.81 8.94
N ALA A 394 -58.69 -21.48 8.65
CA ALA A 394 -59.87 -21.99 9.34
C ALA A 394 -60.95 -22.28 8.30
N VAL A 395 -61.56 -23.46 8.36
CA VAL A 395 -62.54 -23.91 7.36
C VAL A 395 -63.75 -24.51 8.07
N LYS A 396 -64.94 -24.11 7.65
CA LYS A 396 -66.20 -24.80 7.94
C LYS A 396 -66.68 -25.48 6.67
N SER A 397 -66.82 -26.80 6.72
CA SER A 397 -67.42 -27.61 5.65
C SER A 397 -68.71 -28.25 6.14
N GLY A 398 -69.68 -28.37 5.24
CA GLY A 398 -71.01 -28.91 5.53
C GLY A 398 -71.81 -28.07 6.53
N ILE A 399 -73.07 -28.46 6.76
CA ILE A 399 -74.04 -27.67 7.55
C ILE A 399 -73.46 -27.23 8.90
N GLY A 400 -73.71 -25.97 9.24
CA GLY A 400 -73.43 -25.39 10.55
C GLY A 400 -72.49 -24.20 10.49
N THR A 401 -72.01 -23.79 11.66
CA THR A 401 -71.20 -22.59 11.83
C THR A 401 -69.87 -22.87 12.53
N LEU A 402 -68.87 -22.07 12.19
CA LEU A 402 -67.65 -21.86 12.97
C LEU A 402 -67.59 -20.36 13.26
N ALA A 403 -67.92 -19.99 14.50
CA ALA A 403 -67.92 -18.60 14.93
C ALA A 403 -67.02 -18.43 16.16
N GLU A 404 -66.21 -17.38 16.14
CA GLU A 404 -65.38 -16.97 17.28
C GLU A 404 -66.13 -15.86 18.03
N ALA A 405 -66.52 -16.12 19.28
CA ALA A 405 -67.26 -15.14 20.09
C ALA A 405 -66.38 -13.92 20.44
N ASN A 406 -65.10 -14.17 20.70
CA ASN A 406 -64.07 -13.18 21.03
C ASN A 406 -62.98 -13.14 19.95
N TRP A 407 -62.21 -12.06 19.93
CA TRP A 407 -60.98 -12.00 19.14
C TRP A 407 -60.00 -13.10 19.55
N THR A 408 -59.44 -13.80 18.56
CA THR A 408 -58.46 -14.87 18.72
C THR A 408 -57.12 -14.42 18.16
N GLN A 409 -56.06 -14.49 18.99
CA GLN A 409 -54.71 -14.21 18.52
C GLN A 409 -54.14 -15.42 17.80
N ARG A 410 -53.49 -15.16 16.67
CA ARG A 410 -52.67 -16.11 15.94
C ARG A 410 -51.24 -15.61 16.07
N ALA A 411 -50.50 -16.18 17.01
CA ALA A 411 -49.18 -15.72 17.40
C ALA A 411 -48.07 -16.62 16.85
N ASP A 412 -46.90 -16.01 16.64
CA ASP A 412 -45.64 -16.67 16.33
C ASP A 412 -45.66 -17.62 15.11
N LEU A 413 -46.50 -17.30 14.13
CA LEU A 413 -46.57 -18.08 12.89
C LEU A 413 -45.22 -17.99 12.16
N ASP A 414 -44.62 -19.15 11.91
CA ASP A 414 -43.29 -19.26 11.31
C ASP A 414 -43.32 -18.89 9.83
N LEU A 415 -42.61 -17.81 9.47
CA LEU A 415 -42.43 -17.40 8.08
C LEU A 415 -41.00 -17.61 7.58
N SER A 416 -40.16 -18.38 8.28
CA SER A 416 -38.73 -18.58 7.95
C SER A 416 -38.48 -19.13 6.55
N ALA A 417 -39.43 -19.87 5.96
CA ALA A 417 -39.37 -20.31 4.56
C ALA A 417 -39.29 -19.13 3.55
N PHE A 418 -39.66 -17.93 4.00
CA PHE A 418 -39.69 -16.69 3.22
C PHE A 418 -38.67 -15.65 3.73
N ALA A 419 -37.70 -16.07 4.54
CA ALA A 419 -36.70 -15.18 5.12
C ALA A 419 -35.98 -14.32 4.08
N ASN A 420 -35.79 -13.04 4.39
CA ASN A 420 -35.10 -12.04 3.55
C ASN A 420 -35.74 -11.81 2.17
N LYS A 421 -37.04 -12.10 1.99
CA LYS A 421 -37.79 -11.85 0.76
C LYS A 421 -38.80 -10.72 0.92
N ASN A 422 -39.11 -10.04 -0.19
CA ASN A 422 -40.33 -9.25 -0.30
C ASN A 422 -41.48 -10.19 -0.71
N VAL A 423 -42.54 -10.22 0.07
CA VAL A 423 -43.70 -11.10 -0.16
C VAL A 423 -44.99 -10.30 -0.18
N THR A 424 -46.04 -10.85 -0.77
CA THR A 424 -47.41 -10.35 -0.59
C THR A 424 -48.10 -11.18 0.50
N LEU A 425 -48.43 -10.54 1.61
CA LEU A 425 -49.27 -11.12 2.67
C LEU A 425 -50.74 -10.93 2.28
N LYS A 426 -51.53 -12.00 2.30
CA LYS A 426 -52.95 -11.99 1.91
C LYS A 426 -53.81 -12.55 3.04
N PHE A 427 -54.93 -11.88 3.29
CA PHE A 427 -56.03 -12.34 4.13
C PHE A 427 -57.23 -12.62 3.22
N VAL A 428 -57.68 -13.87 3.19
CA VAL A 428 -58.63 -14.35 2.19
C VAL A 428 -59.83 -14.97 2.88
N VAL A 429 -61.03 -14.49 2.54
CA VAL A 429 -62.27 -15.20 2.83
C VAL A 429 -62.79 -15.85 1.56
N THR A 430 -63.22 -17.09 1.65
CA THR A 430 -63.78 -17.86 0.54
C THR A 430 -65.04 -18.56 0.99
N VAL A 431 -66.10 -18.49 0.21
CA VAL A 431 -67.28 -19.33 0.43
C VAL A 431 -67.71 -19.96 -0.89
N THR A 432 -67.99 -21.24 -0.85
CA THR A 432 -68.53 -22.03 -1.96
C THR A 432 -69.88 -22.55 -1.53
N ASP A 433 -70.91 -22.27 -2.34
CA ASP A 433 -72.26 -22.75 -2.10
C ASP A 433 -72.96 -23.04 -3.44
N THR A 434 -73.61 -24.19 -3.54
CA THR A 434 -74.36 -24.64 -4.71
C THR A 434 -75.88 -24.53 -4.53
N SER A 435 -76.37 -23.93 -3.44
CA SER A 435 -77.81 -23.70 -3.23
C SER A 435 -78.26 -22.29 -3.67
N THR A 436 -79.57 -22.15 -3.91
CA THR A 436 -80.24 -20.87 -4.22
C THR A 436 -81.04 -20.32 -3.04
N ASN A 437 -81.23 -21.12 -1.99
CA ASN A 437 -82.10 -20.82 -0.85
C ASN A 437 -81.29 -21.03 0.44
N ASN A 438 -81.28 -20.03 1.33
CA ASN A 438 -80.45 -19.97 2.54
C ASN A 438 -78.94 -19.98 2.22
N LEU A 439 -78.30 -18.80 2.22
CA LEU A 439 -76.94 -18.63 1.68
C LEU A 439 -75.86 -18.86 2.72
N SER A 440 -74.81 -19.58 2.32
CA SER A 440 -73.57 -19.70 3.10
C SER A 440 -72.77 -18.39 3.06
N ARG A 441 -72.06 -18.11 4.15
CA ARG A 441 -71.22 -16.90 4.29
C ARG A 441 -69.87 -17.22 4.91
N SER A 442 -68.87 -16.44 4.54
CA SER A 442 -67.57 -16.38 5.17
C SER A 442 -67.30 -14.95 5.58
N LYS A 443 -67.24 -14.68 6.89
CA LYS A 443 -66.87 -13.37 7.45
C LYS A 443 -65.63 -13.51 8.33
N ALA A 444 -64.72 -12.56 8.20
CA ALA A 444 -63.54 -12.45 9.03
C ALA A 444 -63.22 -10.99 9.32
N TRP A 445 -62.95 -10.69 10.58
CA TRP A 445 -62.31 -9.45 11.01
C TRP A 445 -60.82 -9.73 11.28
N VAL A 446 -59.94 -8.82 10.89
CA VAL A 446 -58.50 -8.92 11.08
C VAL A 446 -57.95 -7.60 11.60
N ASP A 447 -57.09 -7.65 12.62
CA ASP A 447 -56.48 -6.49 13.28
C ASP A 447 -55.10 -6.85 13.86
N GLY A 448 -54.31 -5.85 14.25
CA GLY A 448 -53.07 -5.99 15.02
C GLY A 448 -52.02 -6.86 14.34
N ILE A 449 -51.87 -6.73 13.02
CA ILE A 449 -50.92 -7.52 12.22
C ILE A 449 -49.51 -7.03 12.52
N ARG A 450 -48.60 -7.96 12.83
CA ARG A 450 -47.20 -7.68 13.09
C ARG A 450 -46.34 -8.74 12.45
N VAL A 451 -45.31 -8.31 11.72
CA VAL A 451 -44.29 -9.18 11.15
C VAL A 451 -42.91 -8.71 11.63
N GLY A 452 -42.19 -9.58 12.32
CA GLY A 452 -40.91 -9.23 12.95
C GLY A 452 -40.23 -10.43 13.63
N PRO A 453 -39.07 -10.22 14.29
CA PRO A 453 -38.33 -11.30 14.96
C PRO A 453 -39.05 -11.82 16.22
N PRO A 454 -38.79 -13.07 16.65
CA PRO A 454 -39.51 -13.72 17.77
C PRO A 454 -39.50 -12.94 19.09
N SER A 455 -38.43 -12.17 19.36
CA SER A 455 -38.22 -11.46 20.62
C SER A 455 -38.90 -10.09 20.73
N GLY A 456 -39.66 -9.66 19.72
CA GLY A 456 -40.45 -8.41 19.76
C GLY A 456 -41.88 -8.56 20.29
N PHE A 457 -42.28 -9.78 20.67
CA PHE A 457 -43.68 -10.13 20.94
C PHE A 457 -43.99 -10.46 22.40
N ALA A 458 -43.05 -10.18 23.31
CA ALA A 458 -43.30 -10.25 24.75
C ALA A 458 -44.40 -9.24 25.12
N ASP A 459 -45.60 -9.78 25.30
CA ASP A 459 -46.57 -9.32 26.28
C ASP A 459 -46.75 -7.80 26.39
N THR A 460 -47.35 -7.20 25.36
CA THR A 460 -48.40 -6.22 25.66
C THR A 460 -49.72 -6.91 25.40
N THR A 461 -50.06 -7.91 26.23
CA THR A 461 -51.46 -8.01 26.58
C THR A 461 -51.89 -6.62 27.08
N PRO A 462 -53.01 -6.12 26.54
CA PRO A 462 -54.09 -5.89 27.46
C PRO A 462 -55.13 -6.97 27.17
N SER A 463 -55.13 -8.01 28.00
CA SER A 463 -56.39 -8.56 28.46
C SER A 463 -56.86 -7.67 29.61
N PRO A 464 -58.17 -7.47 29.80
CA PRO A 464 -59.18 -6.96 28.88
C PRO A 464 -59.20 -5.40 28.90
N ARG A 465 -59.99 -4.78 28.03
CA ARG A 465 -60.73 -3.57 28.45
C ARG A 465 -62.10 -4.01 28.90
#